data_AF-A0A5B6TJL4-F1
#
_entry.id   AF-A0A5B6TJL4-F1
#
_cell.length_a   1.000
_cell.length_b   1.000
_cell.length_c   1.000
_cell.angle_alpha   90.00
_cell.angle_beta   90.00
_cell.angle_gamma   90.00
#
_symmetry.space_group_name_H-M   'P 1'
#
loop_
_entity.id
_entity.type
_entity.pdbx_description
1 polymer ?
#
loop_
_entity_poly.entity_id
_entity_poly.type
_entity_poly.pdbx_seq_one_letter_code
_entity_poly.pdbx_strand_id
1 'polypeptide(L)'
;MNKSNYIYALGLSLLVLVGCNKKAAPGASGAVAPENINKVNVVNTDYTFFSAKGKVQSESTKINANLTLRMKKNEVIWASVQALGFEAARLKITPDSVYVVNRLKDEYFVGSYNMLRERYNVDVDFKTLQDLLIGNFVAGDASREKLEQDGPVQHLRTLRTNLQIDQFVDTTKFKLKRTEVRNLQTKDYMTVDYQDFEDLNGKPFAMAVLLSIQQPEGNASKTMVVAVKHRQVSTSETSLDFPFSVPSNYERK
;
A
#
# COMPACT_ATOMS: atom_id res chain seq x y z
N MET A 1 -39.72 64.96 -48.00
CA MET A 1 -38.94 65.50 -46.88
C MET A 1 -38.41 64.34 -46.05
N ASN A 2 -37.07 64.19 -46.05
CA ASN A 2 -36.17 63.61 -45.03
C ASN A 2 -36.72 62.56 -44.04
N LYS A 3 -36.08 61.42 -43.76
CA LYS A 3 -34.67 61.01 -43.89
C LYS A 3 -34.59 59.55 -43.42
N SER A 4 -33.74 58.74 -44.07
CA SER A 4 -32.72 57.90 -43.40
C SER A 4 -33.21 56.69 -42.56
N ASN A 5 -32.69 55.46 -42.64
CA ASN A 5 -31.57 54.88 -43.37
C ASN A 5 -31.65 53.35 -43.18
N TYR A 6 -31.41 52.65 -44.28
CA TYR A 6 -30.79 51.34 -44.49
C TYR A 6 -31.15 50.11 -43.63
N ILE A 7 -31.47 48.90 -44.12
CA ILE A 7 -31.22 48.10 -45.34
C ILE A 7 -30.54 46.76 -44.97
N TYR A 8 -31.09 45.69 -45.56
CA TYR A 8 -30.55 44.36 -45.88
C TYR A 8 -30.11 43.45 -44.71
N ALA A 9 -30.83 42.36 -44.44
CA ALA A 9 -30.95 41.11 -45.20
C ALA A 9 -29.74 40.19 -45.01
N LEU A 10 -30.01 38.96 -44.54
CA LEU A 10 -29.43 37.67 -44.94
C LEU A 10 -30.04 36.65 -43.95
N GLY A 11 -30.72 35.59 -44.40
CA GLY A 11 -30.09 34.46 -45.07
C GLY A 11 -29.72 33.43 -43.98
N LEU A 12 -30.59 32.45 -43.71
CA LEU A 12 -30.50 31.08 -44.24
C LEU A 12 -29.60 30.18 -43.38
N SER A 13 -30.09 28.95 -43.16
CA SER A 13 -29.30 27.74 -42.94
C SER A 13 -28.78 27.45 -41.52
N LEU A 14 -29.54 26.57 -40.84
CA LEU A 14 -29.09 25.22 -40.47
C LEU A 14 -27.60 25.06 -40.11
N LEU A 15 -27.32 24.78 -38.84
CA LEU A 15 -26.21 23.89 -38.45
C LEU A 15 -26.52 23.22 -37.11
N VAL A 16 -26.83 21.93 -37.24
CA VAL A 16 -26.91 20.95 -36.17
C VAL A 16 -25.54 20.89 -35.49
N LEU A 17 -25.42 21.45 -34.28
CA LEU A 17 -24.26 21.21 -33.43
C LEU A 17 -24.48 19.91 -32.66
N VAL A 18 -24.07 18.82 -33.31
CA VAL A 18 -23.69 17.57 -32.64
C VAL A 18 -22.54 17.89 -31.70
N GLY A 19 -22.86 18.02 -30.41
CA GLY A 19 -21.86 18.11 -29.35
C GLY A 19 -21.17 16.75 -29.19
N CYS A 20 -20.04 16.56 -29.87
CA CYS A 20 -19.07 15.54 -29.45
C CYS A 20 -18.57 15.90 -28.05
N ASN A 21 -19.05 15.18 -27.03
CA ASN A 21 -18.37 15.10 -25.74
C ASN A 21 -17.03 14.39 -25.97
N LYS A 22 -16.01 15.15 -26.39
CA LYS A 22 -14.62 14.73 -26.23
C LYS A 22 -14.39 14.64 -24.73
N LYS A 23 -14.53 13.43 -24.16
CA LYS A 23 -13.85 13.09 -22.92
C LYS A 23 -12.39 13.43 -23.17
N ALA A 24 -11.88 14.44 -22.48
CA ALA A 24 -10.46 14.70 -22.45
C ALA A 24 -9.77 13.38 -22.12
N ALA A 25 -8.88 12.93 -23.00
CA ALA A 25 -7.92 11.91 -22.62
C ALA A 25 -7.22 12.42 -21.35
N PRO A 26 -7.00 11.58 -20.32
CA PRO A 26 -6.15 11.96 -19.21
C PRO A 26 -4.84 12.44 -19.83
N GLY A 27 -4.50 13.71 -19.60
CA GLY A 27 -3.23 14.25 -20.02
C GLY A 27 -2.14 13.31 -19.51
N ALA A 28 -1.18 12.99 -20.38
CA ALA A 28 0.03 12.30 -19.97
C ALA A 28 0.68 13.14 -18.87
N SER A 29 0.39 12.80 -17.61
CA SER A 29 1.23 13.17 -16.48
C SER A 29 2.59 12.62 -16.83
N GLY A 30 3.59 13.50 -16.99
CA GLY A 30 4.94 13.09 -17.35
C GLY A 30 5.39 11.96 -16.42
N ALA A 31 5.86 10.86 -17.00
CA ALA A 31 6.31 9.71 -16.22
C ALA A 31 7.30 10.19 -15.15
N VAL A 32 6.99 9.91 -13.88
CA VAL A 32 7.88 10.33 -12.78
C VAL A 32 9.20 9.59 -12.93
N ALA A 33 10.30 10.33 -12.95
CA ALA A 33 11.64 9.74 -13.03
C ALA A 33 11.89 8.84 -11.81
N PRO A 34 12.47 7.64 -12.00
CA PRO A 34 12.83 6.80 -10.88
C PRO A 34 13.90 7.47 -10.01
N GLU A 35 13.78 7.29 -8.71
CA GLU A 35 14.80 7.67 -7.73
C GLU A 35 15.81 6.55 -7.56
N ASN A 36 17.07 6.92 -7.33
CA ASN A 36 18.11 5.97 -6.98
C ASN A 36 18.06 5.73 -5.46
N ILE A 37 17.71 4.51 -5.05
CA ILE A 37 17.76 4.09 -3.65
C ILE A 37 18.70 2.90 -3.57
N ASN A 38 19.72 3.03 -2.72
CA ASN A 38 20.78 2.03 -2.60
C ASN A 38 21.42 1.74 -3.98
N LYS A 39 21.27 0.53 -4.52
CA LYS A 39 21.82 0.12 -5.83
C LYS A 39 20.76 -0.02 -6.93
N VAL A 40 19.52 0.40 -6.69
CA VAL A 40 18.40 0.22 -7.63
C VAL A 40 17.72 1.54 -7.96
N ASN A 41 17.08 1.58 -9.12
CA ASN A 41 16.21 2.69 -9.52
C ASN A 41 14.76 2.27 -9.29
N VAL A 42 14.00 3.06 -8.53
CA VAL A 42 12.64 2.73 -8.13
C VAL A 42 11.72 3.95 -8.12
N VAL A 43 10.43 3.75 -8.29
CA VAL A 43 9.37 4.74 -8.19
C VAL A 43 8.53 4.39 -6.97
N ASN A 44 8.83 5.03 -5.85
CA ASN A 44 8.02 4.91 -4.65
C ASN A 44 6.78 5.81 -4.69
N THR A 45 5.75 5.33 -4.01
CA THR A 45 4.54 6.08 -3.75
C THR A 45 4.85 7.13 -2.69
N ASP A 46 4.65 8.40 -3.03
CA ASP A 46 4.81 9.51 -2.10
C ASP A 46 3.44 10.06 -1.69
N TYR A 47 3.34 10.50 -0.43
CA TYR A 47 2.10 10.96 0.17
C TYR A 47 2.37 11.70 1.49
N THR A 48 1.55 12.70 1.81
CA THR A 48 1.37 13.16 3.19
C THR A 48 0.34 12.28 3.89
N PHE A 49 -0.83 12.11 3.25
CA PHE A 49 -1.89 11.20 3.66
C PHE A 49 -2.19 10.17 2.59
N PHE A 50 -2.36 8.93 3.00
CA PHE A 50 -2.75 7.81 2.14
C PHE A 50 -4.08 7.24 2.63
N SER A 51 -4.98 6.92 1.69
CA SER A 51 -6.22 6.22 1.98
C SER A 51 -6.46 5.14 0.95
N ALA A 52 -6.78 3.93 1.41
CA ALA A 52 -7.21 2.84 0.58
C ALA A 52 -8.44 2.14 1.15
N LYS A 53 -9.34 1.74 0.26
CA LYS A 53 -10.47 0.87 0.58
C LYS A 53 -10.36 -0.39 -0.26
N GLY A 54 -10.65 -1.54 0.31
CA GLY A 54 -10.46 -2.81 -0.36
C GLY A 54 -11.10 -3.98 0.36
N LYS A 55 -10.63 -5.17 0.00
CA LYS A 55 -10.95 -6.42 0.69
C LYS A 55 -9.67 -7.07 1.19
N VAL A 56 -9.77 -7.72 2.34
CA VAL A 56 -8.76 -8.63 2.87
C VAL A 56 -9.35 -10.02 2.96
N GLN A 57 -8.58 -11.00 2.50
CA GLN A 57 -8.93 -12.42 2.54
C GLN A 57 -7.77 -13.18 3.16
N SER A 58 -8.07 -14.11 4.06
CA SER A 58 -7.07 -15.01 4.64
C SER A 58 -7.61 -16.42 4.62
N GLU A 59 -6.92 -17.31 3.94
CA GLU A 59 -7.33 -18.72 3.84
C GLU A 59 -7.20 -19.42 5.19
N SER A 60 -6.13 -19.13 5.93
CA SER A 60 -5.82 -19.75 7.22
C SER A 60 -6.85 -19.42 8.30
N THR A 61 -7.43 -18.22 8.26
CA THR A 61 -8.45 -17.78 9.23
C THR A 61 -9.87 -17.79 8.67
N LYS A 62 -10.04 -18.13 7.39
CA LYS A 62 -11.30 -18.05 6.63
C LYS A 62 -11.95 -16.65 6.70
N ILE A 63 -11.15 -15.62 6.87
CA ILE A 63 -11.62 -14.23 6.92
C ILE A 63 -11.81 -13.73 5.49
N ASN A 64 -12.96 -13.11 5.22
CA ASN A 64 -13.22 -12.28 4.06
C ASN A 64 -13.93 -11.01 4.53
N ALA A 65 -13.22 -9.89 4.48
CA ALA A 65 -13.67 -8.65 5.11
C ALA A 65 -13.35 -7.43 4.25
N ASN A 66 -14.13 -6.36 4.43
CA ASN A 66 -13.78 -5.06 3.86
C ASN A 66 -12.66 -4.44 4.71
N LEU A 67 -11.68 -3.84 4.04
CA LEU A 67 -10.56 -3.15 4.66
C LEU A 67 -10.63 -1.66 4.33
N THR A 68 -10.48 -0.81 5.33
CA THR A 68 -10.09 0.59 5.15
C THR A 68 -8.72 0.78 5.76
N LEU A 69 -7.76 1.27 4.99
CA LEU A 69 -6.40 1.62 5.40
C LEU A 69 -6.23 3.13 5.25
N ARG A 70 -5.72 3.79 6.28
CA ARG A 70 -5.33 5.20 6.26
C ARG A 70 -3.94 5.33 6.84
N MET A 71 -3.13 6.20 6.27
CA MET A 71 -1.81 6.49 6.82
C MET A 71 -1.51 7.98 6.77
N LYS A 72 -0.75 8.45 7.75
CA LYS A 72 0.01 9.68 7.68
C LYS A 72 1.49 9.29 7.65
N LYS A 73 2.24 9.83 6.69
CA LYS A 73 3.66 9.49 6.50
C LYS A 73 4.42 9.69 7.82
N ASN A 74 5.22 8.70 8.20
CA ASN A 74 6.06 8.67 9.41
C ASN A 74 5.32 8.80 10.77
N GLU A 75 3.99 8.84 10.82
CA GLU A 75 3.27 9.16 12.06
C GLU A 75 2.21 8.13 12.47
N VAL A 76 1.38 7.65 11.52
CA VAL A 76 0.33 6.70 11.88
C VAL A 76 -0.04 5.81 10.70
N ILE A 77 -0.26 4.53 11.01
CA ILE A 77 -0.99 3.57 10.18
C ILE A 77 -2.27 3.25 10.94
N TRP A 78 -3.41 3.35 10.27
CA TRP A 78 -4.72 3.06 10.84
C TRP A 78 -5.45 2.13 9.90
N ALA A 79 -6.04 1.06 10.44
CA ALA A 79 -6.85 0.16 9.66
C ALA A 79 -8.14 -0.22 10.40
N SER A 80 -9.21 -0.38 9.64
CA SER A 80 -10.49 -0.91 10.10
C SER A 80 -10.89 -2.08 9.22
N VAL A 81 -11.16 -3.21 9.85
CA VAL A 81 -11.60 -4.45 9.20
C VAL A 81 -13.07 -4.65 9.53
N GLN A 82 -13.90 -4.64 8.50
CA GLN A 82 -15.35 -4.82 8.62
C GLN A 82 -15.77 -6.18 8.07
N ALA A 83 -16.41 -6.99 8.91
CA ALA A 83 -16.98 -8.27 8.53
C ALA A 83 -18.47 -8.24 8.85
N LEU A 84 -19.30 -8.83 7.98
CA LEU A 84 -20.75 -8.96 8.18
C LEU A 84 -21.48 -7.63 8.53
N GLY A 85 -21.00 -6.50 7.99
CA GLY A 85 -21.64 -5.19 8.16
C GLY A 85 -21.25 -4.41 9.42
N PHE A 86 -20.37 -4.95 10.28
CA PHE A 86 -19.86 -4.25 11.46
C PHE A 86 -18.32 -4.30 11.53
N GLU A 87 -17.73 -3.44 12.36
CA GLU A 87 -16.27 -3.42 12.57
C GLU A 87 -15.87 -4.63 13.43
N ALA A 88 -15.06 -5.53 12.88
CA ALA A 88 -14.54 -6.70 13.56
C ALA A 88 -13.23 -6.40 14.30
N ALA A 89 -12.36 -5.59 13.67
CA ALA A 89 -11.09 -5.19 14.26
C ALA A 89 -10.69 -3.77 13.85
N ARG A 90 -9.96 -3.10 14.74
CA ARG A 90 -9.33 -1.80 14.48
C ARG A 90 -7.87 -1.84 14.91
N LEU A 91 -7.02 -1.31 14.04
CA LEU A 91 -5.59 -1.19 14.24
C LEU A 91 -5.21 0.29 14.22
N LYS A 92 -4.35 0.70 15.15
CA LYS A 92 -3.59 1.95 15.08
C LYS A 92 -2.14 1.60 15.40
N ILE A 93 -1.22 2.03 14.55
CA ILE A 93 0.21 1.84 14.74
C ILE A 93 0.84 3.22 14.62
N THR A 94 1.71 3.55 15.56
CA THR A 94 2.55 4.76 15.62
C THR A 94 4.02 4.34 15.65
N PRO A 95 5.00 5.26 15.52
CA PRO A 95 6.42 4.91 15.54
C PRO A 95 6.89 4.12 16.77
N ASP A 96 6.19 4.24 17.88
CA ASP A 96 6.52 3.65 19.18
C ASP A 96 5.63 2.47 19.58
N SER A 97 4.39 2.43 19.09
CA SER A 97 3.33 1.62 19.69
C SER A 97 2.38 1.01 18.65
N VAL A 98 1.89 -0.18 18.97
CA VAL A 98 0.87 -0.94 18.23
C VAL A 98 -0.35 -1.11 19.12
N TYR A 99 -1.50 -0.68 18.62
CA TYR A 99 -2.80 -0.75 19.28
C TYR A 99 -3.76 -1.57 18.43
N VAL A 100 -4.34 -2.61 19.00
CA VAL A 100 -5.33 -3.47 18.34
C VAL A 100 -6.58 -3.55 19.21
N VAL A 101 -7.75 -3.37 18.60
CA VAL A 101 -9.04 -3.71 19.19
C VAL A 101 -9.64 -4.84 18.38
N ASN A 102 -9.99 -5.94 19.04
CA ASN A 102 -10.72 -7.06 18.47
C ASN A 102 -12.14 -7.07 19.05
N ARG A 103 -13.10 -6.58 18.26
CA ARG A 103 -14.50 -6.47 18.66
C ARG A 103 -15.26 -7.78 18.59
N LEU A 104 -14.69 -8.80 17.95
CA LEU A 104 -15.28 -10.15 17.93
C LEU A 104 -15.04 -10.90 19.24
N LYS A 105 -14.04 -10.50 20.02
CA LYS A 105 -13.66 -11.14 21.28
C LYS A 105 -13.75 -10.20 22.49
N ASP A 106 -14.16 -8.95 22.28
CA ASP A 106 -14.11 -7.90 23.31
C ASP A 106 -12.73 -7.76 23.95
N GLU A 107 -11.69 -7.81 23.12
CA GLU A 107 -10.28 -7.78 23.54
C GLU A 107 -9.55 -6.59 22.92
N TYR A 108 -8.51 -6.11 23.59
CA TYR A 108 -7.57 -5.15 23.02
C TYR A 108 -6.13 -5.47 23.43
N PHE A 109 -5.20 -5.01 22.60
CA PHE A 109 -3.77 -5.16 22.80
C PHE A 109 -3.09 -3.81 22.62
N VAL A 110 -2.11 -3.53 23.48
CA VAL A 110 -1.23 -2.37 23.37
C VAL A 110 0.20 -2.82 23.64
N GLY A 111 1.07 -2.65 22.66
CA GLY A 111 2.45 -3.14 22.70
C GLY A 111 3.45 -2.22 21.99
N SER A 112 4.72 -2.30 22.38
CA SER A 112 5.82 -1.60 21.69
C SER A 112 6.49 -2.49 20.65
N TYR A 113 7.26 -1.89 19.74
CA TYR A 113 8.09 -2.65 18.80
C TYR A 113 9.11 -3.56 19.48
N ASN A 114 9.65 -3.15 20.65
CA ASN A 114 10.54 -4.00 21.44
C ASN A 114 9.84 -5.29 21.88
N MET A 115 8.60 -5.17 22.37
CA MET A 115 7.83 -6.33 22.80
C MET A 115 7.49 -7.26 21.63
N LEU A 116 7.20 -6.70 20.44
CA LEU A 116 6.99 -7.49 19.23
C LEU A 116 8.27 -8.19 18.78
N ARG A 117 9.42 -7.50 18.86
CA ARG A 117 10.73 -8.06 18.54
C ARG A 117 11.07 -9.22 19.47
N GLU A 118 10.86 -9.09 20.77
CA GLU A 118 11.10 -10.15 21.74
C GLU A 118 10.16 -11.35 21.55
N ARG A 119 8.87 -11.10 21.29
CA ARG A 119 7.87 -12.16 21.14
C ARG A 119 7.99 -12.93 19.84
N TYR A 120 8.28 -12.24 18.74
CA TYR A 120 8.24 -12.82 17.39
C TYR A 120 9.62 -12.97 16.75
N ASN A 121 10.68 -12.48 17.39
CA ASN A 121 12.05 -12.45 16.85
C ASN A 121 12.13 -11.76 15.47
N VAL A 122 11.30 -10.71 15.29
CA VAL A 122 11.21 -9.92 14.06
C VAL A 122 11.71 -8.51 14.35
N ASP A 123 12.79 -8.10 13.68
CA ASP A 123 13.30 -6.74 13.71
C ASP A 123 12.65 -5.93 12.57
N VAL A 124 11.44 -5.42 12.81
CA VAL A 124 10.72 -4.52 11.90
C VAL A 124 10.38 -3.23 12.64
N ASP A 125 10.71 -2.09 12.02
CA ASP A 125 10.33 -0.77 12.52
C ASP A 125 9.11 -0.21 11.78
N PHE A 126 8.60 0.92 12.28
CA PHE A 126 7.43 1.59 11.72
C PHE A 126 7.59 1.94 10.24
N LYS A 127 8.74 2.50 9.85
CA LYS A 127 8.98 2.94 8.48
C LYS A 127 8.97 1.75 7.52
N THR A 128 9.64 0.67 7.90
CA THR A 128 9.66 -0.59 7.13
C THR A 128 8.25 -1.14 6.94
N LEU A 129 7.45 -1.17 8.00
CA LEU A 129 6.05 -1.60 7.90
C LEU A 129 5.23 -0.70 6.98
N GLN A 130 5.38 0.61 7.13
CA GLN A 130 4.68 1.59 6.31
C GLN A 130 5.03 1.45 4.82
N ASP A 131 6.30 1.23 4.48
CA ASP A 131 6.76 1.03 3.11
C ASP A 131 6.27 -0.31 2.53
N LEU A 132 6.34 -1.39 3.31
CA LEU A 132 5.84 -2.73 2.91
C LEU A 132 4.34 -2.72 2.59
N LEU A 133 3.52 -1.98 3.36
CA LEU A 133 2.07 -1.97 3.15
C LEU A 133 1.63 -1.39 1.80
N ILE A 134 2.48 -0.60 1.14
CA ILE A 134 2.16 0.08 -0.13
C ILE A 134 3.12 -0.25 -1.27
N GLY A 135 3.99 -1.25 -1.09
CA GLY A 135 4.96 -1.65 -2.10
C GLY A 135 5.99 -0.56 -2.41
N ASN A 136 6.43 0.15 -1.37
CA ASN A 136 7.62 0.97 -1.44
C ASN A 136 8.86 0.13 -1.17
N PHE A 137 9.96 0.52 -1.81
CA PHE A 137 11.26 -0.07 -1.57
C PHE A 137 11.73 0.23 -0.15
N VAL A 138 12.02 -0.82 0.62
CA VAL A 138 12.65 -0.71 1.93
C VAL A 138 14.15 -0.53 1.74
N ALA A 139 14.70 0.61 2.16
CA ALA A 139 16.13 0.89 2.05
C ALA A 139 16.94 0.04 3.04
N GLY A 140 18.10 -0.44 2.60
CA GLY A 140 19.03 -1.25 3.39
C GLY A 140 20.31 -0.52 3.75
N ASP A 141 21.19 -1.21 4.48
CA ASP A 141 22.59 -0.81 4.61
C ASP A 141 23.33 -1.17 3.32
N ALA A 142 23.72 -0.15 2.54
CA ALA A 142 24.39 -0.30 1.25
C ALA A 142 25.69 -1.13 1.31
N SER A 143 26.35 -1.20 2.47
CA SER A 143 27.56 -2.00 2.66
C SER A 143 27.29 -3.51 2.72
N ARG A 144 26.04 -3.91 2.98
CA ARG A 144 25.61 -5.30 3.18
C ARG A 144 24.72 -5.82 2.06
N GLU A 145 24.92 -5.28 0.86
CA GLU A 145 24.05 -5.51 -0.29
C GLU A 145 24.73 -6.23 -1.44
N LYS A 146 24.01 -7.21 -1.99
CA LYS A 146 24.35 -7.86 -3.26
C LYS A 146 23.24 -7.58 -4.28
N LEU A 147 23.62 -6.99 -5.41
CA LEU A 147 22.72 -6.79 -6.54
C LEU A 147 22.95 -7.91 -7.56
N GLU A 148 21.87 -8.54 -7.96
CA GLU A 148 21.81 -9.45 -9.11
C GLU A 148 20.81 -8.87 -10.11
N GLN A 149 21.05 -9.07 -11.40
CA GLN A 149 20.13 -8.63 -12.44
C GLN A 149 19.82 -9.81 -13.35
N ASP A 150 18.52 -10.08 -13.51
CA ASP A 150 18.00 -11.11 -14.40
C ASP A 150 16.94 -10.49 -15.31
N GLY A 151 17.34 -10.25 -16.56
CA GLY A 151 16.49 -9.60 -17.56
C GLY A 151 15.87 -8.28 -17.07
N PRO A 152 14.53 -8.14 -17.08
CA PRO A 152 13.83 -6.93 -16.65
C PRO A 152 13.61 -6.85 -15.12
N VAL A 153 14.36 -7.62 -14.33
CA VAL A 153 14.25 -7.64 -12.86
C VAL A 153 15.61 -7.39 -12.23
N GLN A 154 15.66 -6.42 -11.32
CA GLN A 154 16.77 -6.21 -10.40
C GLN A 154 16.43 -6.85 -9.06
N HIS A 155 17.36 -7.65 -8.54
CA HIS A 155 17.23 -8.34 -7.26
C HIS A 155 18.29 -7.80 -6.31
N LEU A 156 17.86 -7.06 -5.28
CA LEU A 156 18.74 -6.59 -4.22
C LEU A 156 18.55 -7.46 -2.98
N ARG A 157 19.63 -8.08 -2.53
CA ARG A 157 19.70 -8.80 -1.26
C ARG A 157 20.42 -7.96 -0.21
N THR A 158 19.80 -7.79 0.95
CA THR A 158 20.34 -7.09 2.12
C THR A 158 20.36 -8.01 3.34
N LEU A 159 21.46 -8.00 4.10
CA LEU A 159 21.55 -8.69 5.39
C LEU A 159 21.40 -7.70 6.55
N ARG A 160 20.39 -7.89 7.41
CA ARG A 160 20.13 -7.06 8.60
C ARG A 160 19.95 -7.96 9.82
N THR A 161 20.93 -7.95 10.73
CA THR A 161 20.94 -8.84 11.92
C THR A 161 20.81 -10.32 11.51
N ASN A 162 19.69 -10.99 11.84
CA ASN A 162 19.36 -12.37 11.49
C ASN A 162 18.43 -12.47 10.27
N LEU A 163 18.11 -11.37 9.61
CA LEU A 163 17.22 -11.32 8.45
C LEU A 163 18.02 -11.21 7.15
N GLN A 164 17.67 -12.06 6.19
CA GLN A 164 17.97 -11.85 4.78
C GLN A 164 16.72 -11.28 4.11
N ILE A 165 16.87 -10.11 3.50
CA ILE A 165 15.79 -9.39 2.81
C ILE A 165 16.14 -9.36 1.33
N ASP A 166 15.28 -9.91 0.48
CA ASP A 166 15.43 -9.91 -0.97
C ASP A 166 14.31 -9.07 -1.60
N GLN A 167 14.66 -8.04 -2.35
CA GLN A 167 13.72 -7.13 -3.00
C GLN A 167 13.89 -7.18 -4.52
N PHE A 168 12.79 -7.43 -5.22
CA PHE A 168 12.74 -7.62 -6.67
C PHE A 168 12.04 -6.43 -7.33
N VAL A 169 12.79 -5.64 -8.09
CA VAL A 169 12.33 -4.42 -8.76
C VAL A 169 12.20 -4.69 -10.26
N ASP A 170 11.03 -4.40 -10.81
CA ASP A 170 10.79 -4.38 -12.26
C ASP A 170 11.52 -3.18 -12.87
N THR A 171 12.44 -3.41 -13.81
CA THR A 171 13.22 -2.32 -14.43
C THR A 171 12.46 -1.62 -15.56
N THR A 172 11.31 -2.13 -15.99
CA THR A 172 10.44 -1.49 -16.99
C THR A 172 9.49 -0.48 -16.35
N LYS A 173 8.96 -0.81 -15.17
CA LYS A 173 8.08 0.06 -14.38
C LYS A 173 8.81 0.79 -13.26
N PHE A 174 10.08 0.44 -13.02
CA PHE A 174 10.86 0.85 -11.86
C PHE A 174 10.08 0.63 -10.55
N LYS A 175 9.40 -0.51 -10.39
CA LYS A 175 8.52 -0.73 -9.22
C LYS A 175 8.81 -2.06 -8.55
N LEU A 176 8.80 -2.05 -7.21
CA LEU A 176 8.94 -3.24 -6.39
C LEU A 176 7.81 -4.23 -6.70
N LYS A 177 8.15 -5.45 -7.11
CA LYS A 177 7.20 -6.54 -7.38
C LYS A 177 7.12 -7.55 -6.26
N ARG A 178 8.23 -7.77 -5.55
CA ARG A 178 8.29 -8.75 -4.48
C ARG A 178 9.28 -8.35 -3.39
N THR A 179 8.92 -8.65 -2.16
CA THR A 179 9.86 -8.70 -1.03
C THR A 179 9.83 -10.11 -0.44
N GLU A 180 10.99 -10.69 -0.20
CA GLU A 180 11.15 -11.91 0.57
C GLU A 180 11.97 -11.61 1.83
N VAL A 181 11.59 -12.20 2.95
CA VAL A 181 12.32 -12.07 4.21
C VAL A 181 12.51 -13.47 4.81
N ARG A 182 13.77 -13.86 5.00
CA ARG A 182 14.15 -15.10 5.70
C ARG A 182 14.80 -14.77 7.03
N ASN A 183 14.29 -15.37 8.10
CA ASN A 183 15.00 -15.39 9.37
C ASN A 183 16.02 -16.55 9.32
N LEU A 184 17.31 -16.21 9.29
CA LEU A 184 18.39 -17.19 9.16
C LEU A 184 18.53 -18.11 10.37
N GLN A 185 17.96 -17.72 11.52
CA GLN A 185 17.96 -18.50 12.76
C GLN A 185 16.73 -19.41 12.86
N THR A 186 15.52 -18.86 12.79
CA THR A 186 14.27 -19.63 12.95
C THR A 186 13.86 -20.38 11.68
N LYS A 187 14.46 -20.01 10.54
CA LYS A 187 14.07 -20.46 9.19
C LYS A 187 12.66 -20.03 8.80
N ASP A 188 12.08 -19.05 9.49
CA ASP A 188 10.82 -18.44 9.05
C ASP A 188 11.01 -17.71 7.73
N TYR A 189 9.99 -17.77 6.88
CA TYR A 189 10.02 -17.22 5.54
C TYR A 189 8.75 -16.45 5.22
N MET A 190 8.90 -15.19 4.84
CA MET A 190 7.81 -14.30 4.44
C MET A 190 7.99 -13.88 2.98
N THR A 191 6.90 -13.85 2.21
CA THR A 191 6.85 -13.25 0.88
C THR A 191 5.74 -12.21 0.82
N VAL A 192 6.02 -11.08 0.16
CA VAL A 192 5.02 -10.06 -0.18
C VAL A 192 5.10 -9.82 -1.67
N ASP A 193 4.04 -10.19 -2.38
CA ASP A 193 3.89 -9.98 -3.82
C ASP A 193 2.99 -8.78 -4.10
N TYR A 194 3.47 -7.87 -4.93
CA TYR A 194 2.76 -6.67 -5.38
C TYR A 194 2.29 -6.88 -6.83
N GLN A 195 0.99 -6.80 -7.04
CA GLN A 195 0.31 -7.23 -8.27
C GLN A 195 -0.72 -6.18 -8.71
N ASP A 196 -1.30 -6.39 -9.91
CA ASP A 196 -2.35 -5.53 -10.47
C ASP A 196 -1.96 -4.04 -10.46
N PHE A 197 -0.82 -3.69 -11.06
CA PHE A 197 -0.33 -2.31 -11.05
C PHE A 197 -1.21 -1.38 -11.89
N GLU A 198 -1.71 -0.32 -11.26
CA GLU A 198 -2.46 0.78 -11.89
C GLU A 198 -1.73 2.13 -11.71
N ASP A 199 -2.17 3.16 -12.45
CA ASP A 199 -1.63 4.51 -12.28
C ASP A 199 -2.25 5.18 -11.05
N LEU A 200 -1.38 5.68 -10.16
CA LEU A 200 -1.72 6.55 -9.04
C LEU A 200 -0.89 7.83 -9.15
N ASN A 201 -1.50 8.88 -9.71
CA ASN A 201 -0.87 10.19 -9.90
C ASN A 201 0.42 10.12 -10.77
N GLY A 202 0.39 9.37 -11.87
CA GLY A 202 1.55 9.23 -12.77
C GLY A 202 2.61 8.25 -12.29
N LYS A 203 2.32 7.45 -11.25
CA LYS A 203 3.21 6.43 -10.69
C LYS A 203 2.52 5.07 -10.64
N PRO A 204 3.23 3.95 -10.90
CA PRO A 204 2.67 2.61 -10.74
C PRO A 204 2.39 2.30 -9.26
N PHE A 205 1.19 1.82 -8.96
CA PHE A 205 0.74 1.41 -7.63
C PHE A 205 0.10 0.02 -7.68
N ALA A 206 0.44 -0.85 -6.74
CA ALA A 206 -0.07 -2.22 -6.69
C ALA A 206 -1.48 -2.27 -6.10
N MET A 207 -2.48 -2.66 -6.89
CA MET A 207 -3.85 -2.81 -6.41
C MET A 207 -4.12 -4.15 -5.71
N ALA A 208 -3.20 -5.10 -5.82
CA ALA A 208 -3.25 -6.37 -5.11
C ALA A 208 -1.94 -6.67 -4.38
N VAL A 209 -2.05 -7.16 -3.14
CA VAL A 209 -0.93 -7.59 -2.30
C VAL A 209 -1.20 -9.01 -1.82
N LEU A 210 -0.25 -9.92 -2.04
CA LEU A 210 -0.31 -11.29 -1.52
C LEU A 210 0.83 -11.51 -0.55
N LEU A 211 0.48 -11.66 0.73
CA LEU A 211 1.39 -12.00 1.82
C LEU A 211 1.33 -13.49 2.10
N SER A 212 2.48 -14.14 2.19
CA SER A 212 2.63 -15.51 2.70
C SER A 212 3.67 -15.53 3.82
N ILE A 213 3.40 -16.26 4.90
CA ILE A 213 4.33 -16.48 6.01
C ILE A 213 4.38 -17.98 6.30
N GLN A 214 5.58 -18.55 6.32
CA GLN A 214 5.84 -19.96 6.60
C GLN A 214 6.77 -20.07 7.81
N GLN A 215 6.38 -20.88 8.80
CA GLN A 215 7.14 -21.02 10.05
C GLN A 215 7.41 -22.49 10.42
N PRO A 216 8.55 -23.09 10.04
CA PRO A 216 9.60 -22.56 9.17
C PRO A 216 9.24 -22.68 7.68
N GLU A 217 10.12 -22.20 6.81
CA GLU A 217 10.07 -22.38 5.36
C GLU A 217 9.83 -23.85 4.97
N GLY A 218 8.92 -24.07 4.02
CA GLY A 218 8.52 -25.38 3.55
C GLY A 218 7.47 -26.08 4.43
N ASN A 219 7.10 -25.51 5.59
CA ASN A 219 6.08 -26.06 6.44
C ASN A 219 4.66 -25.61 6.02
N ALA A 220 4.05 -26.38 5.13
CA ALA A 220 2.69 -26.12 4.63
C ALA A 220 1.64 -26.00 5.76
N SER A 221 1.76 -26.78 6.84
CA SER A 221 0.83 -26.77 7.97
C SER A 221 0.93 -25.50 8.84
N LYS A 222 2.05 -24.78 8.74
CA LYS A 222 2.30 -23.51 9.44
C LYS A 222 2.47 -22.37 8.44
N THR A 223 1.66 -22.42 7.38
CA THR A 223 1.59 -21.38 6.35
C THR A 223 0.37 -20.49 6.57
N MET A 224 0.60 -19.19 6.66
CA MET A 224 -0.43 -18.17 6.65
C MET A 224 -0.41 -17.43 5.32
N VAL A 225 -1.56 -17.34 4.65
CA VAL A 225 -1.72 -16.54 3.42
C VAL A 225 -2.78 -15.46 3.65
N VAL A 226 -2.43 -14.23 3.26
CA VAL A 226 -3.31 -13.07 3.31
C VAL A 226 -3.25 -12.34 1.97
N ALA A 227 -4.40 -12.20 1.32
CA ALA A 227 -4.56 -11.44 0.09
C ALA A 227 -5.32 -10.14 0.38
N VAL A 228 -4.77 -9.00 -0.04
CA VAL A 228 -5.42 -7.69 -0.01
C VAL A 228 -5.66 -7.24 -1.43
N LYS A 229 -6.89 -6.83 -1.74
CA LYS A 229 -7.23 -6.21 -3.02
C LYS A 229 -7.85 -4.84 -2.78
N HIS A 230 -7.14 -3.80 -3.19
CA HIS A 230 -7.64 -2.45 -3.19
C HIS A 230 -8.71 -2.26 -4.27
N ARG A 231 -9.71 -1.46 -3.95
CA ARG A 231 -10.79 -1.01 -4.84
C ARG A 231 -10.68 0.47 -5.14
N GLN A 232 -10.13 1.22 -4.20
CA GLN A 232 -9.90 2.65 -4.29
C GLN A 232 -8.64 2.97 -3.51
N VAL A 233 -7.77 3.78 -4.11
CA VAL A 233 -6.55 4.29 -3.50
C VAL A 233 -6.45 5.77 -3.82
N SER A 234 -5.97 6.57 -2.88
CA SER A 234 -5.78 8.00 -3.04
C SER A 234 -4.68 8.51 -2.11
N THR A 235 -3.93 9.50 -2.58
CA THR A 235 -3.04 10.31 -1.74
C THR A 235 -3.53 11.75 -1.70
N SER A 236 -3.29 12.45 -0.59
CA SER A 236 -3.75 13.83 -0.41
C SER A 236 -2.87 14.61 0.57
N GLU A 237 -2.95 15.94 0.47
CA GLU A 237 -2.43 16.87 1.49
C GLU A 237 -3.49 17.21 2.55
N THR A 238 -4.76 16.92 2.26
CA THR A 238 -5.86 17.11 3.21
C THR A 238 -5.76 16.07 4.33
N SER A 239 -5.90 16.53 5.57
CA SER A 239 -5.83 15.69 6.76
C SER A 239 -6.89 14.60 6.78
N LEU A 240 -6.48 13.41 7.20
CA LEU A 240 -7.38 12.30 7.49
C LEU A 240 -7.55 12.12 8.99
N ASP A 241 -8.68 11.56 9.39
CA ASP A 241 -8.93 11.16 10.77
C ASP A 241 -8.45 9.74 11.05
N PHE A 242 -7.91 9.56 12.25
CA PHE A 242 -7.39 8.29 12.77
C PHE A 242 -8.04 7.91 14.11
N PRO A 243 -9.38 7.79 14.18
CA PRO A 243 -10.09 7.60 15.44
C PRO A 243 -9.78 6.24 16.06
N PHE A 244 -9.42 6.24 17.33
CA PHE A 244 -9.15 5.01 18.08
C PHE A 244 -9.60 5.16 19.52
N SER A 245 -10.41 4.22 19.98
CA SER A 245 -10.95 4.18 21.34
C SER A 245 -11.16 2.73 21.72
N VAL A 246 -10.80 2.37 22.95
CA VAL A 246 -11.05 1.05 23.52
C VAL A 246 -12.32 1.13 24.37
N PRO A 247 -13.34 0.29 24.13
CA PRO A 247 -14.51 0.21 25.01
C PRO A 247 -14.12 -0.21 26.43
N SER A 248 -14.76 0.36 27.45
CA SER A 248 -14.36 0.16 28.85
C SER A 248 -14.51 -1.27 29.36
N ASN A 249 -15.35 -2.09 28.71
CA ASN A 249 -15.59 -3.48 29.06
C ASN A 249 -14.63 -4.48 28.38
N TYR A 250 -13.64 -4.00 27.59
CA TYR A 250 -12.75 -4.88 26.83
C TYR A 250 -11.57 -5.37 27.68
N GLU A 251 -11.18 -6.63 27.49
CA GLU A 251 -10.06 -7.25 28.20
C GLU A 251 -8.72 -6.91 27.52
N ARG A 252 -7.70 -6.56 28.32
CA ARG A 252 -6.34 -6.35 27.81
C ARG A 252 -5.60 -7.68 27.66
N LYS A 253 -5.00 -7.92 26.48
CA LYS A 253 -4.10 -9.05 26.20
C LYS A 253 -2.63 -8.65 26.10
#